data_AF-A0A2D4IM05-F1
#
_entry.id   AF-A0A2D4IM05-F1
#
_cell.length_a   1.000
_cell.length_b   1.000
_cell.length_c   1.000
_cell.angle_alpha   90.00
_cell.angle_beta   90.00
_cell.angle_gamma   90.00
#
_symmetry.space_group_name_H-M   'P 1'
#
loop_
_entity.id
_entity.type
_entity.pdbx_description
1 polymer ?
#
loop_
_entity_poly.entity_id
_entity_poly.type
_entity_poly.pdbx_seq_one_letter_code
_entity_poly.pdbx_strand_id
1 'polypeptide(L)'
;VAIHSTVEKLFRSIWNLPNNKAPIAIKFFFDFLDAQAENKKITDPDVVHIWKTNSLPLRFWVNILKNPQFVFDIKKTPHIDGCLSVIAQAFMDAFSLSEQHLGKEAPTNKLLYAKDIPLYKEEVKAFYKAIRDLPPLPRAELEEFLILESQKHENEFNEAEAL
;
A
#
# COMPACT_ATOMS: atom_id res chain seq x y z
N VAL A 1 -15.59 -10.84 -15.22
CA VAL A 1 -16.54 -9.68 -15.17
C VAL A 1 -15.83 -8.44 -15.68
N ALA A 2 -16.56 -7.48 -16.27
CA ALA A 2 -16.02 -6.39 -17.11
C ALA A 2 -14.83 -5.59 -16.55
N ILE A 3 -14.82 -5.26 -15.25
CA ILE A 3 -13.76 -4.41 -14.65
C ILE A 3 -12.70 -5.18 -13.86
N HIS A 4 -12.89 -6.49 -13.65
CA HIS A 4 -12.05 -7.30 -12.76
C HIS A 4 -10.58 -7.31 -13.18
N SER A 5 -10.30 -7.47 -14.48
CA SER A 5 -8.94 -7.44 -15.01
C SER A 5 -8.23 -6.09 -14.82
N THR A 6 -8.98 -4.99 -14.72
CA THR A 6 -8.42 -3.66 -14.45
C THR A 6 -8.06 -3.52 -12.97
N VAL A 7 -8.91 -4.03 -12.08
CA VAL A 7 -8.66 -4.06 -10.63
C VAL A 7 -7.43 -4.90 -10.31
N GLU A 8 -7.32 -6.11 -10.88
CA GLU A 8 -6.16 -6.97 -10.70
C GLU A 8 -4.85 -6.31 -11.14
N LYS A 9 -4.86 -5.66 -12.32
CA LYS A 9 -3.68 -4.95 -12.83
C LYS A 9 -3.28 -3.81 -11.91
N LEU A 10 -4.25 -3.05 -11.40
CA LEU A 10 -3.98 -1.97 -10.45
C LEU A 10 -3.37 -2.51 -9.15
N PHE A 11 -3.98 -3.52 -8.55
CA PHE A 11 -3.50 -4.14 -7.31
C PHE A 11 -2.08 -4.68 -7.47
N ARG A 12 -1.84 -5.47 -8.52
CA ARG A 12 -0.50 -6.01 -8.82
C ARG A 12 0.49 -4.91 -9.18
N SER A 13 0.08 -3.77 -9.73
CA SER A 13 0.99 -2.65 -9.94
C SER A 13 1.46 -2.00 -8.62
N ILE A 14 0.65 -2.10 -7.56
CA ILE A 14 0.96 -1.54 -6.24
C ILE A 14 1.93 -2.44 -5.45
N TRP A 15 1.71 -3.76 -5.45
CA TRP A 15 2.54 -4.73 -4.72
C TRP A 15 3.52 -5.52 -5.61
N ASN A 16 4.10 -4.85 -6.60
CA ASN A 16 5.11 -5.43 -7.48
C ASN A 16 6.45 -4.71 -7.35
N LEU A 17 7.53 -5.42 -7.68
CA LEU A 17 8.91 -4.94 -7.65
C LEU A 17 9.51 -5.01 -9.06
N PRO A 18 9.28 -3.99 -9.91
CA PRO A 18 9.86 -3.98 -11.24
C PRO A 18 11.39 -4.06 -11.16
N ASN A 19 11.98 -4.98 -11.93
CA ASN A 19 13.43 -5.26 -11.92
C ASN A 19 14.00 -5.60 -10.53
N ASN A 20 13.19 -6.21 -9.65
CA ASN A 20 13.56 -6.49 -8.26
C ASN A 20 14.01 -5.23 -7.49
N LYS A 21 13.42 -4.07 -7.79
CA LYS A 21 13.66 -2.81 -7.07
C LYS A 21 12.36 -2.32 -6.43
N ALA A 22 12.44 -1.96 -5.15
CA ALA A 22 11.37 -1.25 -4.45
C ALA A 22 11.59 0.27 -4.55
N PRO A 23 10.52 1.09 -4.46
CA PRO A 23 10.68 2.52 -4.24
C PRO A 23 11.53 2.81 -2.99
N ILE A 24 12.46 3.77 -3.11
CA ILE A 24 13.44 4.12 -2.05
C ILE A 24 12.73 4.35 -0.71
N ALA A 25 11.66 5.16 -0.71
CA ALA A 25 10.88 5.46 0.49
C ALA A 25 10.26 4.21 1.14
N ILE A 26 9.77 3.24 0.34
CA ILE A 26 9.17 2.01 0.87
C ILE A 26 10.24 1.12 1.49
N LYS A 27 11.36 0.89 0.79
CA LYS A 27 12.46 0.07 1.32
C LYS A 27 13.01 0.65 2.61
N PHE A 28 13.35 1.94 2.60
CA PHE A 28 13.87 2.64 3.78
C PHE A 28 12.90 2.54 4.97
N PHE A 29 11.63 2.86 4.73
CA PHE A 29 10.64 2.89 5.81
C PHE A 29 10.32 1.50 6.35
N PHE A 30 10.30 0.46 5.51
CA PHE A 30 10.09 -0.91 5.97
C PHE A 30 11.30 -1.46 6.74
N ASP A 31 12.53 -1.16 6.30
CA ASP A 31 13.74 -1.50 7.05
C ASP A 31 13.75 -0.79 8.41
N PHE A 32 13.29 0.46 8.47
CA PHE A 32 13.11 1.19 9.73
C PHE A 32 12.12 0.46 10.66
N LEU A 33 10.96 0.02 10.16
CA LEU A 33 9.99 -0.73 10.97
C LEU A 33 10.55 -2.07 11.47
N ASP A 34 11.32 -2.77 10.63
CA ASP A 34 11.98 -4.02 10.99
C ASP A 34 13.01 -3.79 12.11
N ALA A 35 13.85 -2.75 12.00
CA ALA A 35 14.81 -2.36 13.03
C ALA A 35 14.13 -1.93 14.35
N GLN A 36 12.98 -1.25 14.28
CA GLN A 36 12.20 -0.90 15.48
C GLN A 36 11.62 -2.13 16.18
N ALA A 37 11.18 -3.13 15.41
CA ALA A 37 10.69 -4.38 15.96
C ALA A 37 11.82 -5.14 16.66
N GLU A 38 13.00 -5.22 16.04
CA GLU A 38 14.20 -5.84 16.63
C GLU A 38 14.63 -5.13 17.93
N ASN A 39 14.70 -3.80 17.92
CA ASN A 39 15.04 -3.00 19.10
C ASN A 39 14.05 -3.24 20.27
N LYS A 40 12.77 -3.45 19.95
CA LYS A 40 11.72 -3.79 20.92
C LYS A 40 11.66 -5.28 21.27
N LYS A 41 12.56 -6.11 20.71
CA LYS A 41 12.60 -7.57 20.87
C LYS A 41 11.29 -8.26 20.48
N ILE A 42 10.61 -7.72 19.48
CA ILE A 42 9.39 -8.30 18.93
C ILE A 42 9.79 -9.43 18.00
N THR A 43 9.42 -10.66 18.35
CA THR A 43 9.71 -11.86 17.56
C THR A 43 8.54 -12.30 16.70
N ASP A 44 7.35 -11.75 16.94
CA ASP A 44 6.14 -12.05 16.21
C ASP A 44 6.11 -11.29 14.86
N PRO A 45 6.21 -11.99 13.71
CA PRO A 45 6.18 -11.37 12.39
C PRO A 45 4.85 -10.68 12.07
N ASP A 46 3.75 -11.06 12.73
CA ASP A 46 2.43 -10.48 12.49
C ASP A 46 2.38 -9.01 12.91
N VAL A 47 3.10 -8.65 13.97
CA VAL A 47 3.18 -7.27 14.45
C VAL A 47 3.79 -6.35 13.38
N VAL A 48 4.89 -6.79 12.77
CA VAL A 48 5.58 -6.04 11.70
C VAL A 48 4.71 -5.95 10.46
N HIS A 49 4.02 -7.04 10.10
CA HIS A 49 3.05 -7.04 9.00
C HIS A 49 1.93 -6.02 9.23
N ILE A 50 1.40 -5.96 10.45
CA ILE A 50 0.37 -4.99 10.86
C ILE A 50 0.92 -3.56 10.76
N TRP A 51 2.15 -3.29 11.21
CA TRP A 51 2.76 -1.96 11.10
C TRP A 51 2.93 -1.53 9.65
N LYS A 52 3.47 -2.40 8.78
CA LYS A 52 3.64 -2.14 7.34
C LYS A 52 2.29 -1.86 6.67
N THR A 53 1.27 -2.65 6.99
CA THR A 53 -0.09 -2.51 6.46
C THR A 53 -0.78 -1.22 6.92
N ASN A 54 -0.68 -0.90 8.21
CA ASN A 54 -1.33 0.27 8.80
C ASN A 54 -0.62 1.59 8.47
N SER A 55 0.61 1.53 7.96
CA SER A 55 1.40 2.72 7.62
C SER A 55 1.33 3.05 6.13
N LEU A 56 1.45 2.07 5.23
CA LEU A 56 1.51 2.32 3.78
C LEU A 56 0.17 2.02 3.07
N PRO A 57 -0.29 0.75 2.93
CA PRO A 57 -1.56 0.44 2.28
C PRO A 57 -2.74 1.24 2.84
N LEU A 58 -2.90 1.28 4.17
CA LEU A 58 -4.05 1.90 4.81
C LEU A 58 -4.04 3.44 4.73
N ARG A 59 -2.88 4.08 4.91
CA ARG A 59 -2.81 5.56 4.98
C ARG A 59 -2.65 6.21 3.63
N PHE A 60 -1.89 5.58 2.74
CA PHE A 60 -1.59 6.12 1.43
C PHE A 60 -2.47 5.50 0.35
N TRP A 61 -2.33 4.19 0.10
CA TRP A 61 -2.96 3.57 -1.07
C TRP A 61 -4.48 3.57 -1.01
N VAL A 62 -5.10 3.26 0.13
CA VAL A 62 -6.56 3.36 0.28
C VAL A 62 -7.04 4.79 0.02
N ASN A 63 -6.27 5.80 0.44
CA ASN A 63 -6.64 7.20 0.23
C ASN A 63 -6.62 7.54 -1.27
N ILE A 64 -5.57 7.13 -2.00
CA ILE A 64 -5.48 7.32 -3.46
C ILE A 64 -6.58 6.54 -4.20
N LEU A 65 -6.82 5.27 -3.83
CA LEU A 65 -7.84 4.42 -4.45
C LEU A 65 -9.25 5.01 -4.29
N LYS A 66 -9.56 5.58 -3.13
CA LYS A 66 -10.87 6.20 -2.86
C LYS A 66 -10.99 7.63 -3.38
N ASN A 67 -9.88 8.32 -3.58
CA ASN A 67 -9.83 9.72 -3.98
C ASN A 67 -8.98 9.94 -5.24
N PRO A 68 -9.39 9.37 -6.39
CA PRO A 68 -8.65 9.52 -7.65
C PRO A 68 -8.55 10.98 -8.11
N GLN A 69 -9.44 11.87 -7.65
CA GLN A 69 -9.37 13.30 -7.91
C GLN A 69 -8.15 14.00 -7.29
N PHE A 70 -7.40 13.33 -6.38
CA PHE A 70 -6.12 13.83 -5.88
C PHE A 70 -4.99 13.66 -6.89
N VAL A 71 -5.16 12.78 -7.88
CA VAL A 71 -4.14 12.44 -8.88
C VAL A 71 -4.55 12.91 -10.27
N PHE A 72 -5.85 12.90 -10.57
CA PHE A 72 -6.38 13.23 -11.89
C PHE A 72 -7.44 14.33 -11.78
N ASP A 73 -7.52 15.18 -12.81
CA ASP A 73 -8.59 16.17 -12.94
C ASP A 73 -9.91 15.48 -13.35
N ILE A 74 -10.62 14.94 -12.36
CA ILE A 74 -11.88 14.22 -12.57
C ILE A 74 -12.92 14.59 -11.50
N LYS A 75 -14.19 14.62 -11.92
CA LYS A 75 -15.31 14.79 -10.99
C LYS A 75 -15.73 13.44 -10.41
N LYS A 76 -15.42 13.21 -9.13
CA LYS A 76 -15.89 12.02 -8.40
C LYS A 76 -17.39 12.16 -8.08
N THR A 77 -18.20 11.20 -8.54
CA THR A 77 -19.62 11.11 -8.18
C THR A 77 -19.82 10.23 -6.94
N PRO A 78 -20.91 10.38 -6.17
CA PRO A 78 -21.21 9.51 -5.03
C PRO A 78 -21.31 8.03 -5.40
N HIS A 79 -21.78 7.72 -6.61
CA HIS A 79 -21.85 6.35 -7.10
C HIS A 79 -20.46 5.74 -7.30
N ILE A 80 -19.55 6.49 -7.95
CA ILE A 80 -18.15 6.07 -8.12
C ILE A 80 -17.46 5.91 -6.75
N ASP A 81 -17.72 6.82 -5.80
CA ASP A 81 -17.19 6.73 -4.45
C ASP A 81 -17.59 5.41 -3.74
N GLY A 82 -18.84 4.98 -3.89
CA GLY A 82 -19.32 3.69 -3.41
C GLY A 82 -18.59 2.51 -4.05
N CYS A 83 -18.44 2.51 -5.38
CA CYS A 83 -17.69 1.47 -6.10
C CYS A 83 -16.22 1.40 -5.68
N LEU A 84 -15.55 2.55 -5.58
CA LEU A 84 -14.15 2.63 -5.14
C LEU A 84 -13.99 2.21 -3.69
N SER A 85 -14.98 2.47 -2.83
CA SER A 85 -14.98 1.98 -1.44
C SER A 85 -15.04 0.44 -1.38
N VAL A 86 -15.79 -0.20 -2.27
CA VAL A 86 -15.82 -1.67 -2.39
C VAL A 86 -14.46 -2.21 -2.86
N ILE A 87 -13.85 -1.58 -3.87
CA ILE A 87 -12.52 -1.98 -4.37
C ILE A 87 -11.45 -1.76 -3.29
N ALA A 88 -11.45 -0.63 -2.60
CA ALA A 88 -10.52 -0.34 -1.52
C ALA A 88 -10.69 -1.29 -0.31
N GLN A 89 -11.91 -1.74 -0.03
CA GLN A 89 -12.13 -2.78 0.96
C GLN A 89 -11.52 -4.11 0.54
N ALA A 90 -11.72 -4.55 -0.71
CA ALA A 90 -11.09 -5.76 -1.23
C ALA A 90 -9.56 -5.65 -1.23
N PHE A 91 -9.01 -4.48 -1.54
CA PHE A 91 -7.60 -4.18 -1.42
C PHE A 91 -7.11 -4.38 0.01
N MET A 92 -7.78 -3.80 1.03
CA MET A 92 -7.40 -3.97 2.43
C MET A 92 -7.54 -5.41 2.92
N ASP A 93 -8.55 -6.13 2.45
CA ASP A 93 -8.77 -7.54 2.79
C ASP A 93 -7.59 -8.42 2.33
N ALA A 94 -6.90 -8.05 1.23
CA ALA A 94 -5.68 -8.72 0.77
C ALA A 94 -4.49 -8.58 1.74
N PHE A 95 -4.47 -7.54 2.58
CA PHE A 95 -3.43 -7.37 3.60
C PHE A 95 -3.83 -7.94 4.96
N SER A 96 -5.04 -8.48 5.10
CA SER A 96 -5.49 -9.04 6.38
C SER A 96 -4.80 -10.37 6.71
N LEU A 97 -4.34 -10.50 7.95
CA LEU A 97 -3.85 -11.77 8.50
C LEU A 97 -4.97 -12.73 8.88
N SER A 98 -6.21 -12.24 9.05
CA SER A 98 -7.34 -13.06 9.47
C SER A 98 -7.97 -13.82 8.31
N GLU A 99 -8.19 -15.12 8.49
CA GLU A 99 -8.95 -15.93 7.53
C GLU A 99 -10.41 -15.50 7.46
N GLN A 100 -10.92 -15.34 6.24
CA GLN A 100 -12.30 -14.92 6.02
C GLN A 100 -13.21 -16.14 5.87
N HIS A 101 -14.03 -16.42 6.90
CA HIS A 101 -15.12 -17.37 6.82
C HIS A 101 -16.40 -16.63 6.42
N LEU A 102 -16.71 -16.62 5.12
CA LEU A 102 -17.87 -15.89 4.60
C LEU A 102 -19.10 -16.81 4.57
N GLY A 103 -20.05 -16.54 5.46
CA GLY A 103 -21.37 -17.18 5.49
C GLY A 103 -22.43 -16.41 4.70
N LYS A 104 -23.68 -16.88 4.77
CA LYS A 104 -24.83 -16.25 4.09
C LYS A 104 -25.12 -14.81 4.54
N GLU A 105 -24.66 -14.43 5.72
CA GLU A 105 -24.84 -13.08 6.30
C GLU A 105 -23.67 -12.14 5.97
N ALA A 106 -22.69 -12.59 5.19
CA ALA A 106 -21.56 -11.75 4.83
C ALA A 106 -22.00 -10.57 3.96
N PRO A 107 -21.44 -9.36 4.17
CA PRO A 107 -21.68 -8.22 3.31
C PRO A 107 -21.41 -8.54 1.84
N THR A 108 -22.30 -8.11 0.93
CA THR A 108 -22.22 -8.43 -0.50
C THR A 108 -20.88 -8.02 -1.10
N ASN A 109 -20.31 -6.88 -0.68
CA ASN A 109 -19.01 -6.41 -1.15
C ASN A 109 -17.86 -7.36 -0.83
N LYS A 110 -17.92 -8.08 0.31
CA LYS A 110 -16.93 -9.13 0.63
C LYS A 110 -17.13 -10.37 -0.23
N LEU A 111 -18.39 -10.75 -0.47
CA LEU A 111 -18.71 -11.88 -1.34
C LEU A 111 -18.24 -11.69 -2.79
N LEU A 112 -18.20 -10.45 -3.28
CA LEU A 112 -17.77 -10.13 -4.66
C LEU A 112 -16.30 -10.51 -4.94
N TYR A 113 -15.41 -10.34 -3.97
CA TYR A 113 -13.97 -10.60 -4.12
C TYR A 113 -13.48 -11.81 -3.33
N ALA A 114 -14.38 -12.50 -2.59
CA ALA A 114 -14.08 -13.62 -1.72
C ALA A 114 -13.14 -14.69 -2.32
N LYS A 115 -13.31 -14.99 -3.62
CA LYS A 115 -12.53 -16.00 -4.32
C LYS A 115 -11.11 -15.55 -4.65
N ASP A 116 -10.89 -14.25 -4.79
CA ASP A 116 -9.62 -13.67 -5.21
C ASP A 116 -8.73 -13.32 -4.00
N ILE A 117 -9.33 -12.94 -2.85
CA ILE A 117 -8.61 -12.52 -1.64
C ILE A 117 -7.51 -13.51 -1.19
N PRO A 118 -7.73 -14.85 -1.17
CA PRO A 118 -6.67 -15.78 -0.78
C PRO A 118 -5.42 -15.68 -1.65
N LEU A 119 -5.58 -15.51 -2.97
CA LEU A 119 -4.45 -15.32 -3.87
C LEU A 119 -3.74 -13.99 -3.61
N TYR A 120 -4.50 -12.90 -3.43
CA TYR A 120 -3.90 -11.60 -3.15
C TYR A 120 -3.14 -11.56 -1.82
N LYS A 121 -3.60 -12.30 -0.80
CA LYS A 121 -2.86 -12.44 0.47
C LYS A 121 -1.50 -13.09 0.27
N GLU A 122 -1.42 -14.14 -0.54
CA GLU A 122 -0.15 -14.79 -0.85
C GLU A 122 0.79 -13.87 -1.64
N GLU A 123 0.25 -13.11 -2.61
CA GLU A 123 1.02 -12.10 -3.35
C GLU A 123 1.56 -10.99 -2.43
N VAL A 124 0.74 -10.49 -1.49
CA VAL A 124 1.15 -9.47 -0.50
C VAL A 124 2.22 -9.99 0.45
N LYS A 125 2.07 -11.22 0.95
CA LYS A 125 3.11 -11.86 1.79
C LYS A 125 4.43 -11.98 1.02
N ALA A 126 4.36 -12.40 -0.24
CA ALA A 126 5.53 -12.47 -1.11
C ALA A 126 6.16 -11.09 -1.36
N PHE A 127 5.36 -10.04 -1.55
CA PHE A 127 5.82 -8.67 -1.72
C PHE A 127 6.58 -8.14 -0.50
N TYR A 128 6.01 -8.27 0.71
CA TYR A 128 6.69 -7.85 1.95
C TYR A 128 7.97 -8.64 2.20
N LYS A 129 7.95 -9.95 1.94
CA LYS A 129 9.16 -10.78 2.00
C LYS A 129 10.21 -10.31 1.00
N ALA A 130 9.82 -10.05 -0.25
CA ALA A 130 10.74 -9.62 -1.29
C ALA A 130 11.41 -8.28 -0.94
N ILE A 131 10.66 -7.29 -0.41
CA ILE A 131 11.25 -6.01 0.04
C ILE A 131 12.26 -6.24 1.18
N ARG A 132 11.91 -7.07 2.16
CA ARG A 132 12.80 -7.36 3.28
C ARG A 132 14.09 -8.03 2.81
N ASP A 133 13.99 -8.93 1.84
CA ASP A 133 15.12 -9.69 1.31
C ASP A 133 15.98 -8.86 0.32
N LEU A 134 15.58 -7.62 -0.05
CA LEU A 134 16.43 -6.69 -0.79
C LEU A 134 17.64 -6.24 0.06
N PRO A 135 18.78 -5.93 -0.60
CA PRO A 135 19.92 -5.33 0.08
C PRO A 135 19.54 -4.08 0.89
N PRO A 136 20.23 -3.81 2.01
CA PRO A 136 20.04 -2.57 2.75
C PRO A 136 20.26 -1.35 1.85
N LEU A 137 19.39 -0.35 1.96
CA LEU A 137 19.52 0.90 1.20
C LEU A 137 20.73 1.71 1.71
N PRO A 138 21.70 2.06 0.85
CA PRO A 138 22.82 2.92 1.23
C PRO A 138 22.35 4.30 1.68
N ARG A 139 22.95 4.84 2.75
CA ARG A 139 22.60 6.18 3.28
C ARG A 139 22.80 7.29 2.23
N ALA A 140 23.86 7.20 1.43
CA ALA A 140 24.13 8.17 0.38
C ALA A 140 23.02 8.20 -0.70
N GLU A 141 22.48 7.03 -1.06
CA GLU A 141 21.38 6.93 -2.04
C GLU A 141 20.08 7.55 -1.49
N LEU A 142 19.80 7.36 -0.20
CA LEU A 142 18.67 8.01 0.47
C LEU A 142 18.85 9.54 0.52
N GLU A 143 20.04 10.01 0.91
CA GLU A 143 20.35 11.45 1.00
C GLU A 143 20.23 12.13 -0.38
N GLU A 144 20.77 11.51 -1.42
CA GLU A 144 20.65 11.99 -2.80
C GLU A 144 19.19 12.06 -3.23
N PHE A 145 18.40 11.00 -2.98
CA PHE A 145 16.97 10.99 -3.29
C PHE A 145 16.22 12.14 -2.60
N LEU A 146 16.47 12.37 -1.31
CA LEU A 146 15.80 13.43 -0.55
C LEU A 146 16.21 14.84 -1.03
N ILE A 147 17.49 15.05 -1.37
CA ILE A 147 17.97 16.32 -1.92
C ILE A 147 17.30 16.60 -3.27
N LEU A 148 17.28 15.61 -4.17
CA LEU A 148 16.69 15.76 -5.50
C LEU A 148 15.19 16.06 -5.44
N GLU A 149 14.42 15.36 -4.60
CA GLU A 149 13.00 15.65 -4.42
C GLU A 149 12.78 17.02 -3.75
N SER A 150 13.63 17.43 -2.81
CA SER A 150 13.53 18.77 -2.20
C SER A 150 13.76 19.89 -3.23
N GLN A 151 14.83 19.78 -4.03
CA GLN A 151 15.16 20.76 -5.07
C GLN A 151 14.07 20.86 -6.14
N LYS A 152 13.50 19.73 -6.52
CA LYS A 152 12.42 19.67 -7.51
C LYS A 152 11.18 20.45 -7.08
N HIS A 153 10.87 20.46 -5.78
CA HIS A 153 9.65 21.04 -5.24
C HIS A 153 9.88 22.34 -4.42
N GLU A 154 11.12 22.88 -4.41
CA GLU A 154 11.55 24.02 -3.57
C GLU A 154 10.67 25.26 -3.71
N ASN A 155 10.14 25.52 -4.90
CA ASN A 155 9.35 26.73 -5.18
C ASN A 155 7.87 26.44 -5.45
N GLU A 156 7.40 25.22 -5.16
CA GLU A 156 6.00 24.84 -5.39
C GLU A 156 5.07 25.27 -4.24
N PHE A 157 5.62 25.47 -3.04
CA PHE A 157 4.85 25.79 -1.83
C PHE A 157 5.40 27.05 -1.17
N ASN A 158 4.53 27.87 -0.58
CA ASN A 158 4.92 29.07 0.15
C ASN A 158 5.15 28.76 1.63
N GLU A 159 6.42 28.74 2.05
CA GLU A 159 6.80 28.48 3.44
C GLU A 159 6.29 29.54 4.42
N ALA A 160 6.23 30.81 4.00
CA ALA A 160 5.82 31.92 4.86
C ALA A 160 4.33 31.83 5.27
N GLU A 161 3.49 31.22 4.43
CA GLU A 161 2.06 31.01 4.74
C GLU A 161 1.83 29.75 5.60
N ALA A 162 2.82 28.87 5.70
CA ALA A 162 2.74 27.64 6.48
C ALA A 162 3.24 27.81 7.93
N LEU A 163 4.08 28.82 8.20
CA LEU A 163 4.72 29.13 9.50
C LEU A 163 3.91 30.11 10.35
#